data_AF-A0A3C0IYT9-F1
#
_entry.id   AF-A0A3C0IYT9-F1
#
_cell.length_a   1.000
_cell.length_b   1.000
_cell.length_c   1.000
_cell.angle_alpha   90.00
_cell.angle_beta   90.00
_cell.angle_gamma   90.00
#
_symmetry.space_group_name_H-M   'P 1'
#
loop_
_entity.id
_entity.type
_entity.pdbx_description
1 polymer ?
#
loop_
_entity_poly.entity_id
_entity_poly.type
_entity_poly.pdbx_seq_one_letter_code
_entity_poly.pdbx_strand_id
1 'polypeptide(L)'
;GTIRVRLSGLEEGANDRFVITDTATPKGSAENTITIGAGEGDSPAALKLGASDGATNKGMFKINGVAIEYDRTRDAVKDIINRINMSRADVSASYDSLNDKIVLTAKYTGEVAISTEDVGGSFLAAAGLPGAAQQYGVNALFRVEGLDGGGQLSSASNTVTGIIGNVTLTLKDVSEDPATITISQNVDSAYSEIKAFVDQYNSVMDLIATQTAYDKDKKIAGSLQGDGAARTIQQSLRRLTMTAVDGLPQGPDSLLAIGISTGAAGQGDWKSAHLKIDDTKLRQLLAEDPDAVAKVFSDKDSGIAVKFESYLGELTRGVTGTLAQSQKIMTDQIKSVDRRIADVERRLDKRRERLIQQFTQMEKALSSMQQQQAWMNAQFSSMQM
;
A
#
# COMPACT_ATOMS: atom_id res chain seq x y z
N GLY A 1 11.73 15.92 24.91
CA GLY A 1 12.70 17.05 24.91
C GLY A 1 11.98 18.29 24.45
N THR A 2 12.28 19.44 25.06
CA THR A 2 11.64 20.72 24.73
C THR A 2 12.65 21.56 23.94
N ILE A 3 12.30 21.97 22.72
CA ILE A 3 13.14 22.76 21.83
C ILE A 3 12.47 24.12 21.64
N ARG A 4 13.19 25.21 21.93
CA ARG A 4 12.69 26.56 21.65
C ARG A 4 13.25 27.06 20.33
N VAL A 5 12.37 27.55 19.47
CA VAL A 5 12.70 28.07 18.14
C VAL A 5 12.25 29.53 18.09
N ARG A 6 13.17 30.45 17.83
CA ARG A 6 12.84 31.87 17.61
C ARG A 6 13.14 32.24 16.16
N LEU A 7 12.18 32.85 15.49
CA LEU A 7 12.36 33.42 14.16
C LEU A 7 12.74 34.88 14.35
N SER A 8 14.02 35.24 14.16
CA SER A 8 14.50 36.60 14.40
C SER A 8 15.02 37.23 13.10
N GLY A 9 14.58 38.46 12.80
CA GLY A 9 15.25 39.32 11.83
C GLY A 9 14.56 39.50 10.48
N LEU A 10 13.24 39.70 10.43
CA LEU A 10 12.67 40.47 9.32
C LEU A 10 12.70 41.94 9.72
N GLU A 11 13.46 42.74 8.98
CA GLU A 11 13.33 44.18 9.07
C GLU A 11 11.88 44.59 8.75
N GLU A 12 11.41 45.58 9.52
CA GLU A 12 10.07 46.14 9.44
C GLU A 12 9.85 46.70 8.02
N GLY A 13 9.09 45.97 7.19
CA GLY A 13 8.87 46.30 5.78
C GLY A 13 8.62 45.11 4.84
N ALA A 14 8.85 43.87 5.27
CA ALA A 14 8.62 42.67 4.47
C ALA A 14 7.33 41.91 4.88
N ASN A 15 6.20 42.60 4.86
CA ASN A 15 4.87 41.97 4.89
C ASN A 15 4.07 42.47 3.68
N ASP A 16 4.13 41.72 2.59
CA ASP A 16 2.97 41.64 1.70
C ASP A 16 2.39 40.22 1.80
N ARG A 17 1.51 40.09 2.79
CA ARG A 17 0.37 39.18 2.71
C ARG A 17 -0.50 39.64 1.55
N PHE A 18 -0.68 38.80 0.53
CA PHE A 18 -1.92 38.86 -0.24
C PHE A 18 -3.05 38.31 0.65
N VAL A 19 -3.87 39.21 1.16
CA VAL A 19 -5.24 38.90 1.58
C VAL A 19 -6.05 38.73 0.30
N ILE A 20 -6.45 37.50 -0.02
CA ILE A 20 -7.69 37.28 -0.78
C ILE A 20 -8.73 36.86 0.24
N THR A 21 -9.66 37.76 0.49
CA THR A 21 -10.92 37.47 1.16
C THR A 21 -11.73 36.59 0.22
N ASP A 22 -11.76 35.27 0.46
CA ASP A 22 -12.83 34.43 -0.06
C ASP A 22 -13.94 34.36 0.99
N THR A 23 -14.84 35.33 0.90
CA THR A 23 -16.21 35.21 1.43
C THR A 23 -17.15 34.99 0.27
N ALA A 24 -17.22 33.77 -0.26
CA ALA A 24 -18.47 33.05 -0.52
C ALA A 24 -18.19 31.67 -1.14
N THR A 25 -18.75 30.62 -0.55
CA THR A 25 -18.94 29.33 -1.22
C THR A 25 -19.91 29.46 -2.40
N PRO A 26 -19.60 28.88 -3.57
CA PRO A 26 -20.59 28.11 -4.32
C PRO A 26 -20.00 26.75 -4.74
N LYS A 27 -20.58 25.61 -4.34
CA LYS A 27 -21.67 24.92 -5.03
C LYS A 27 -21.49 24.81 -6.54
N GLY A 28 -21.30 23.58 -7.01
CA GLY A 28 -21.80 23.15 -8.32
C GLY A 28 -20.70 22.81 -9.33
N SER A 29 -20.63 21.53 -9.66
CA SER A 29 -20.13 20.99 -10.91
C SER A 29 -20.66 21.76 -12.13
N ALA A 30 -19.78 22.41 -12.88
CA ALA A 30 -19.99 22.72 -14.28
C ALA A 30 -18.62 22.82 -14.96
N GLU A 31 -18.35 21.87 -15.87
CA GLU A 31 -17.33 21.99 -16.88
C GLU A 31 -17.62 23.25 -17.71
N ASN A 32 -16.71 24.23 -17.68
CA ASN A 32 -16.73 25.31 -18.67
C ASN A 32 -15.84 24.90 -19.85
N THR A 33 -16.44 24.14 -20.75
CA THR A 33 -15.94 23.91 -22.10
C THR A 33 -16.09 25.21 -22.90
N ILE A 34 -14.98 25.79 -23.35
CA ILE A 34 -14.99 26.78 -24.44
C ILE A 34 -14.63 26.05 -25.72
N THR A 35 -15.65 25.79 -26.54
CA THR A 35 -15.49 25.35 -27.92
C THR A 35 -15.18 26.57 -28.78
N ILE A 36 -13.99 26.64 -29.37
CA ILE A 36 -13.73 27.52 -30.51
C ILE A 36 -13.83 26.67 -31.78
N GLY A 37 -14.86 26.95 -32.57
CA GLY A 37 -15.08 26.33 -33.86
C GLY A 37 -14.03 26.74 -34.90
N ALA A 38 -13.60 25.74 -35.66
CA ALA A 38 -12.90 25.73 -36.95
C ALA A 38 -12.38 27.08 -37.49
N GLY A 39 -11.05 27.22 -37.46
CA GLY A 39 -10.27 28.17 -38.26
C GLY A 39 -8.80 27.94 -37.96
N GLU A 40 -8.04 27.46 -38.94
CA GLU A 40 -6.60 27.24 -38.85
C GLU A 40 -5.85 28.49 -38.34
N GLY A 41 -4.87 28.30 -37.45
CA GLY A 41 -3.61 29.03 -37.57
C GLY A 41 -3.36 30.34 -36.79
N ASP A 42 -4.26 30.85 -35.95
CA ASP A 42 -3.91 32.04 -35.15
C ASP A 42 -3.25 31.66 -33.82
N SER A 43 -1.91 31.70 -33.84
CA SER A 43 -1.09 31.85 -32.63
C SER A 43 -1.64 33.03 -31.80
N PRO A 44 -1.60 32.97 -30.45
CA PRO A 44 -1.64 34.19 -29.66
C PRO A 44 -0.60 35.13 -30.26
N ALA A 45 -0.91 36.41 -30.38
CA ALA A 45 0.01 37.46 -30.83
C ALA A 45 1.20 37.60 -29.87
N ALA A 46 2.03 36.56 -29.82
CA ALA A 46 3.28 36.44 -29.13
C ALA A 46 4.28 37.28 -29.90
N LEU A 47 5.10 38.06 -29.18
CA LEU A 47 6.44 38.51 -29.57
C LEU A 47 6.81 38.05 -30.98
N LYS A 48 6.44 38.85 -31.99
CA LYS A 48 6.94 38.63 -33.34
C LYS A 48 8.40 39.05 -33.33
N LEU A 49 9.24 38.10 -32.93
CA LEU A 49 10.66 38.16 -33.12
C LEU A 49 10.87 38.36 -34.64
N GLY A 50 11.24 39.58 -35.04
CA GLY A 50 11.45 39.95 -36.44
C GLY A 50 12.85 39.56 -36.91
N ALA A 51 13.06 39.35 -38.20
CA ALA A 51 14.36 38.96 -38.77
C ALA A 51 15.52 39.96 -38.51
N SER A 52 15.24 41.11 -37.91
CA SER A 52 16.21 42.14 -37.51
C SER A 52 16.79 41.95 -36.09
N ASP A 53 16.40 40.90 -35.37
CA ASP A 53 16.80 40.63 -33.97
C ASP A 53 18.08 39.77 -33.81
N GLY A 54 18.74 39.42 -34.92
CA GLY A 54 20.00 38.67 -34.93
C GLY A 54 19.86 37.16 -34.65
N ALA A 55 18.65 36.62 -34.56
CA ALA A 55 18.45 35.20 -34.27
C ALA A 55 18.47 34.37 -35.56
N THR A 56 19.33 33.36 -35.62
CA THR A 56 19.25 32.29 -36.63
C THR A 56 17.91 31.55 -36.52
N ASN A 57 17.41 30.99 -37.64
CA ASN A 57 16.13 30.23 -37.66
C ASN A 57 16.07 29.08 -36.65
N LYS A 58 17.23 28.57 -36.21
CA LYS A 58 17.39 27.58 -35.15
C LYS A 58 18.47 28.04 -34.19
N GLY A 59 18.37 27.65 -32.93
CA GLY A 59 19.36 28.01 -31.93
C GLY A 59 19.24 27.19 -30.66
N MET A 60 20.17 27.45 -29.74
CA MET A 60 20.25 26.82 -28.43
C MET A 60 20.64 27.88 -27.40
N PHE A 61 19.99 27.82 -26.25
CA PHE A 61 20.34 28.61 -25.09
C PHE A 61 20.39 27.71 -23.85
N LYS A 62 20.94 28.21 -22.75
CA LYS A 62 20.93 27.53 -21.45
C LYS A 62 20.23 28.37 -20.40
N ILE A 63 19.50 27.69 -19.53
CA ILE A 63 19.04 28.25 -18.26
C ILE A 63 19.60 27.37 -17.15
N ASN A 64 20.31 27.96 -16.18
CA ASN A 64 20.99 27.20 -15.11
C ASN A 64 21.88 26.07 -15.64
N GLY A 65 22.57 26.34 -16.75
CA GLY A 65 23.44 25.38 -17.43
C GLY A 65 22.71 24.30 -18.25
N VAL A 66 21.39 24.23 -18.20
CA VAL A 66 20.58 23.25 -18.94
C VAL A 66 20.26 23.77 -20.34
N ALA A 67 20.70 23.03 -21.36
CA ALA A 67 20.50 23.38 -22.76
C ALA A 67 19.05 23.20 -23.22
N ILE A 68 18.54 24.17 -23.98
CA ILE A 68 17.20 24.21 -24.56
C ILE A 68 17.34 24.68 -26.01
N GLU A 69 16.77 23.89 -26.92
CA GLU A 69 16.78 24.16 -28.36
C GLU A 69 15.46 24.80 -28.82
N TYR A 70 15.56 25.63 -29.85
CA TYR A 70 14.40 26.21 -30.53
C TYR A 70 14.59 26.23 -32.06
N ASP A 71 13.47 26.15 -32.77
CA ASP A 71 13.36 26.26 -34.22
C ASP A 71 12.17 27.18 -34.58
N ARG A 72 12.46 28.41 -35.02
CA ARG A 72 11.44 29.43 -35.34
C ARG A 72 10.53 29.07 -36.49
N THR A 73 10.88 28.05 -37.29
CA THR A 73 10.02 27.57 -38.39
C THR A 73 8.89 26.67 -37.91
N ARG A 74 8.99 26.18 -36.66
CA ARG A 74 8.07 25.19 -36.09
C ARG A 74 7.56 25.54 -34.70
N ASP A 75 8.33 26.30 -33.94
CA ASP A 75 8.07 26.56 -32.53
C ASP A 75 7.40 27.92 -32.34
N ALA A 76 6.29 27.92 -31.61
CA ALA A 76 5.76 29.13 -31.00
C ALA A 76 6.52 29.43 -29.69
N VAL A 77 6.43 30.68 -29.22
CA VAL A 77 6.99 31.08 -27.90
C VAL A 77 6.46 30.19 -26.78
N LYS A 78 5.19 29.77 -26.88
CA LYS A 78 4.56 28.82 -25.94
C LYS A 78 5.28 27.47 -25.90
N ASP A 79 5.75 26.96 -27.04
CA ASP A 79 6.48 25.68 -27.10
C ASP A 79 7.84 25.78 -26.41
N ILE A 80 8.52 26.92 -26.56
CA ILE A 80 9.79 27.21 -25.89
C ILE A 80 9.58 27.33 -24.37
N ILE A 81 8.54 28.06 -23.93
CA ILE A 81 8.16 28.16 -22.51
C ILE A 81 7.85 26.78 -21.92
N ASN A 82 7.09 25.95 -22.64
CA ASN A 82 6.79 24.59 -22.20
C ASN A 82 8.07 23.74 -22.06
N ARG A 83 9.02 23.85 -22.99
CA ARG A 83 10.32 23.16 -22.88
C ARG A 83 11.11 23.63 -21.67
N ILE A 84 11.13 24.94 -21.38
CA ILE A 84 11.76 25.45 -20.15
C ILE A 84 11.11 24.82 -18.92
N ASN A 85 9.77 24.80 -18.85
CA ASN A 85 9.03 24.25 -17.71
C ASN A 85 9.27 22.74 -17.49
N MET A 86 9.40 21.98 -18.58
CA MET A 86 9.68 20.54 -18.57
C MET A 86 11.17 20.21 -18.38
N SER A 87 12.06 21.20 -18.50
CA SER A 87 13.50 21.01 -18.33
C SER A 87 13.88 20.81 -16.85
N ARG A 88 15.12 20.36 -16.65
CA ARG A 88 15.77 20.29 -15.33
C ARG A 88 16.48 21.60 -14.95
N ALA A 89 16.09 22.73 -15.55
CA ALA A 89 16.71 24.03 -15.29
C ALA A 89 16.27 24.67 -13.95
N ASP A 90 15.43 23.98 -13.16
CA ASP A 90 14.90 24.45 -11.88
C ASP A 90 14.20 25.82 -11.90
N VAL A 91 13.61 26.15 -13.05
CA VAL A 91 12.81 27.37 -13.24
C VAL A 91 11.43 27.03 -13.79
N SER A 92 10.47 27.91 -13.50
CA SER A 92 9.19 28.04 -14.18
C SER A 92 9.23 29.27 -15.09
N ALA A 93 8.88 29.10 -16.36
CA ALA A 93 8.72 30.15 -17.33
C ALA A 93 7.24 30.44 -17.59
N SER A 94 6.90 31.72 -17.73
CA SER A 94 5.58 32.18 -18.15
C SER A 94 5.70 33.38 -19.07
N TYR A 95 4.65 33.68 -19.82
CA TYR A 95 4.55 34.88 -20.63
C TYR A 95 3.56 35.85 -19.99
N ASP A 96 4.03 37.06 -19.70
CA ASP A 96 3.21 38.18 -19.27
C ASP A 96 2.76 38.98 -20.49
N SER A 97 1.50 38.79 -20.88
CA SER A 97 0.90 39.46 -22.04
C SER A 97 0.63 40.95 -21.83
N LEU A 98 0.62 41.45 -20.58
CA LEU A 98 0.39 42.86 -20.31
C LEU A 98 1.66 43.69 -20.54
N ASN A 99 2.81 43.11 -20.20
CA ASN A 99 4.12 43.76 -20.32
C ASN A 99 4.95 43.26 -21.51
N ASP A 100 4.43 42.32 -22.29
CA ASP A 100 5.10 41.68 -23.44
C ASP A 100 6.45 41.06 -23.05
N LYS A 101 6.48 40.29 -21.94
CA LYS A 101 7.72 39.76 -21.34
C LYS A 101 7.64 38.28 -21.03
N ILE A 102 8.77 37.60 -21.15
CA ILE A 102 8.98 36.27 -20.56
C ILE A 102 9.45 36.45 -19.12
N VAL A 103 8.78 35.79 -18.19
CA VAL A 103 9.13 35.78 -16.76
C VAL A 103 9.69 34.41 -16.41
N LEU A 104 10.85 34.38 -15.78
CA LEU A 104 11.46 33.17 -15.21
C LEU A 104 11.43 33.26 -13.69
N THR A 105 10.93 32.23 -13.03
CA THR A 105 10.86 32.13 -11.57
C THR A 105 11.56 30.85 -11.13
N ALA A 106 12.49 30.93 -10.17
CA ALA A 106 13.12 29.74 -9.60
C ALA A 106 12.06 28.83 -8.95
N LYS A 107 12.19 27.51 -9.10
CA LYS A 107 11.28 26.53 -8.47
C LYS A 107 11.49 26.41 -6.96
N TYR A 108 12.65 26.87 -6.48
CA TYR A 108 13.04 26.82 -5.08
C TYR A 108 13.11 28.24 -4.50
N THR A 109 12.72 28.38 -3.25
CA THR A 109 12.84 29.62 -2.48
C THR A 109 14.30 29.90 -2.10
N GLY A 110 14.54 31.09 -1.56
CA GLY A 110 15.86 31.53 -1.13
C GLY A 110 16.55 32.43 -2.15
N GLU A 111 17.79 32.80 -1.83
CA GLU A 111 18.63 33.68 -2.63
C GLU A 111 19.25 32.91 -3.80
N VAL A 112 18.41 32.54 -4.78
CA VAL A 112 18.82 31.74 -5.95
C VAL A 112 18.84 32.62 -7.19
N ALA A 113 19.99 32.69 -7.85
CA ALA A 113 20.14 33.35 -9.14
C ALA A 113 19.72 32.42 -10.29
N ILE A 114 19.05 32.99 -11.30
CA ILE A 114 18.80 32.32 -12.57
C ILE A 114 19.87 32.76 -13.57
N SER A 115 20.68 31.82 -14.02
CA SER A 115 21.66 32.07 -15.07
C SER A 115 21.06 31.83 -16.46
N THR A 116 21.37 32.70 -17.41
CA THR A 116 20.89 32.62 -18.80
C THR A 116 22.07 32.83 -19.75
N GLU A 117 22.20 31.98 -20.78
CA GLU A 117 23.31 32.01 -21.74
C GLU A 117 22.80 31.65 -23.13
N ASP A 118 22.95 32.53 -24.12
CA ASP A 118 22.73 32.17 -25.53
C ASP A 118 23.98 31.43 -26.04
N VAL A 119 23.82 30.17 -26.48
CA VAL A 119 24.91 29.32 -27.00
C VAL A 119 24.99 29.42 -28.53
N GLY A 120 23.83 29.52 -29.18
CA GLY A 120 23.67 29.75 -30.61
C GLY A 120 22.34 30.41 -30.93
N GLY A 121 22.36 31.45 -31.77
CA GLY A 121 21.23 32.37 -31.94
C GLY A 121 21.21 33.47 -30.88
N SER A 122 20.10 34.19 -30.74
CA SER A 122 19.93 35.34 -29.84
C SER A 122 18.57 35.36 -29.15
N PHE A 123 17.97 34.19 -28.90
CA PHE A 123 16.60 34.11 -28.35
C PHE A 123 16.49 34.78 -26.99
N LEU A 124 17.41 34.51 -26.05
CA LEU A 124 17.33 35.11 -24.72
C LEU A 124 17.56 36.63 -24.80
N ALA A 125 18.54 37.07 -25.60
CA ALA A 125 18.78 38.49 -25.86
C ALA A 125 17.54 39.20 -26.41
N ALA A 126 16.85 38.58 -27.37
CA ALA A 126 15.62 39.13 -27.95
C ALA A 126 14.44 39.10 -26.96
N ALA A 127 14.41 38.13 -26.04
CA ALA A 127 13.47 38.08 -24.93
C ALA A 127 13.82 39.07 -23.78
N GLY A 128 14.95 39.79 -23.88
CA GLY A 128 15.40 40.74 -22.87
C GLY A 128 15.79 40.10 -21.54
N LEU A 129 16.13 38.81 -21.53
CA LEU A 129 16.47 38.06 -20.32
C LEU A 129 17.93 38.29 -19.85
N PRO A 130 18.94 38.37 -20.74
CA PRO A 130 20.30 38.70 -20.35
C PRO A 130 20.36 40.11 -19.76
N GLY A 131 20.86 40.23 -18.54
CA GLY A 131 20.98 41.52 -17.84
C GLY A 131 19.67 42.07 -17.27
N ALA A 132 18.56 41.32 -17.35
CA ALA A 132 17.33 41.67 -16.64
C ALA A 132 17.59 41.73 -15.13
N ALA A 133 17.02 42.74 -14.47
CA ALA A 133 17.06 42.83 -13.01
C ALA A 133 16.31 41.63 -12.41
N GLN A 134 17.01 40.82 -11.62
CA GLN A 134 16.40 39.70 -10.89
C GLN A 134 15.96 40.17 -9.51
N GLN A 135 14.78 39.74 -9.10
CA GLN A 135 14.35 39.84 -7.71
C GLN A 135 14.70 38.51 -7.02
N TYR A 136 15.64 38.57 -6.10
CA TYR A 136 16.04 37.39 -5.32
C TYR A 136 15.02 37.09 -4.22
N GLY A 137 14.80 35.81 -3.96
CA GLY A 137 14.20 35.39 -2.72
C GLY A 137 15.15 35.65 -1.54
N VAL A 138 14.60 35.62 -0.33
CA VAL A 138 15.39 35.77 0.90
C VAL A 138 15.44 34.41 1.60
N ASN A 139 16.61 34.02 2.10
CA ASN A 139 16.71 32.82 2.93
C ASN A 139 15.99 33.03 4.26
N ALA A 140 15.31 31.99 4.74
CA ALA A 140 14.73 31.99 6.07
C ALA A 140 15.84 32.07 7.14
N LEU A 141 15.65 32.99 8.10
CA LEU A 141 16.57 33.18 9.23
C LEU A 141 15.87 32.76 10.53
N PHE A 142 16.48 31.85 11.28
CA PHE A 142 15.89 31.29 12.49
C PHE A 142 16.96 30.88 13.51
N ARG A 143 16.55 30.69 14.76
CA ARG A 143 17.41 30.25 15.86
C ARG A 143 16.78 29.05 16.54
N VAL A 144 17.60 28.09 16.93
CA VAL A 144 17.21 26.93 17.73
C VAL A 144 18.07 26.93 18.98
N GLU A 145 17.45 27.02 20.15
CA GLU A 145 18.21 26.95 21.41
C GLU A 145 18.95 25.61 21.51
N GLY A 146 20.26 25.67 21.79
CA GLY A 146 21.12 24.49 21.91
C GLY A 146 21.82 24.05 20.62
N LEU A 147 21.50 24.64 19.47
CA LEU A 147 22.26 24.46 18.22
C LEU A 147 23.13 25.69 17.95
N ASP A 148 24.34 25.48 17.46
CA ASP A 148 25.31 26.55 17.11
C ASP A 148 25.45 27.65 18.19
N GLY A 149 25.41 27.26 19.46
CA GLY A 149 25.47 28.20 20.59
C GLY A 149 24.29 29.19 20.68
N GLY A 150 23.16 28.93 20.02
CA GLY A 150 22.04 29.87 19.87
C GLY A 150 22.23 30.89 18.75
N GLY A 151 23.18 30.63 17.85
CA GLY A 151 23.44 31.38 16.64
C GLY A 151 22.27 31.42 15.67
N GLN A 152 22.34 32.35 14.72
CA GLN A 152 21.36 32.47 13.66
C GLN A 152 21.69 31.49 12.53
N LEU A 153 20.72 30.65 12.20
CA LEU A 153 20.77 29.72 11.09
C LEU A 153 20.07 30.33 9.87
N SER A 154 20.49 29.88 8.68
CA SER A 154 19.92 30.30 7.40
C SER A 154 19.48 29.08 6.59
N SER A 155 18.33 29.16 5.93
CA SER A 155 17.84 28.11 5.03
C SER A 155 17.22 28.71 3.79
N ALA A 156 17.55 28.17 2.62
CA ALA A 156 16.87 28.52 1.36
C ALA A 156 15.40 28.04 1.35
N SER A 157 15.03 27.08 2.20
CA SER A 157 13.69 26.50 2.28
C SER A 157 13.03 26.76 3.64
N ASN A 158 11.71 26.95 3.64
CA ASN A 158 10.90 26.96 4.85
C ASN A 158 10.69 25.55 5.44
N THR A 159 11.08 24.50 4.73
CA THR A 159 11.15 23.12 5.26
C THR A 159 12.61 22.78 5.52
N VAL A 160 12.99 22.82 6.79
CA VAL A 160 14.36 22.57 7.26
C VAL A 160 14.45 21.15 7.81
N THR A 161 15.37 20.36 7.28
CA THR A 161 15.65 18.99 7.71
C THR A 161 17.10 18.86 8.17
N GLY A 162 17.39 17.85 9.00
CA GLY A 162 18.78 17.45 9.31
C GLY A 162 19.52 18.31 10.34
N ILE A 163 18.98 19.45 10.76
CA ILE A 163 19.57 20.29 11.83
C ILE A 163 19.38 19.71 13.23
N ILE A 164 18.28 18.97 13.42
CA ILE A 164 17.98 18.18 14.62
C ILE A 164 17.72 16.77 14.10
N GLY A 165 18.38 15.77 14.69
CA GLY A 165 18.26 14.38 14.24
C GLY A 165 16.80 13.93 14.19
N ASN A 166 16.39 13.39 13.04
CA ASN A 166 15.03 12.88 12.78
C ASN A 166 13.89 13.90 12.98
N VAL A 167 14.17 15.20 12.90
CA VAL A 167 13.17 16.26 12.98
C VAL A 167 13.18 17.09 11.71
N THR A 168 11.98 17.36 11.20
CA THR A 168 11.73 18.32 10.13
C THR A 168 11.02 19.53 10.74
N LEU A 169 11.61 20.71 10.60
CA LEU A 169 10.98 21.97 10.98
C LEU A 169 10.35 22.63 9.76
N THR A 170 9.09 23.02 9.89
CA THR A 170 8.40 23.84 8.89
C THR A 170 8.17 25.23 9.43
N LEU A 171 8.88 26.20 8.87
CA LEU A 171 8.80 27.62 9.20
C LEU A 171 7.56 28.21 8.50
N LYS A 172 6.70 28.88 9.26
CA LYS A 172 5.41 29.39 8.75
C LYS A 172 5.33 30.91 8.70
N ASP A 173 5.69 31.55 9.80
CA ASP A 173 5.62 33.00 9.97
C ASP A 173 6.65 33.43 11.01
N VAL A 174 7.05 34.70 10.97
CA VAL A 174 8.02 35.23 11.93
C VAL A 174 7.39 35.41 13.29
N SER A 175 8.20 35.20 14.34
CA SER A 175 7.73 35.19 15.72
C SER A 175 8.64 36.04 16.59
N GLU A 176 8.06 37.06 17.22
CA GLU A 176 8.79 37.94 18.12
C GLU A 176 9.28 37.18 19.36
N ASP A 177 8.49 36.20 19.81
CA ASP A 177 8.75 35.33 20.95
C ASP A 177 9.25 33.93 20.51
N PRO A 178 10.06 33.23 21.32
CA PRO A 178 10.42 31.85 21.04
C PRO A 178 9.22 30.89 21.11
N ALA A 179 8.96 30.14 20.03
CA ALA A 179 8.03 29.04 20.02
C ALA A 179 8.64 27.80 20.71
N THR A 180 7.84 27.07 21.50
CA THR A 180 8.29 25.85 22.16
C THR A 180 7.75 24.61 21.45
N ILE A 181 8.65 23.72 21.01
CA ILE A 181 8.37 22.44 20.37
C ILE A 181 8.65 21.32 21.37
N THR A 182 7.63 20.54 21.69
CA THR A 182 7.77 19.38 22.59
C THR A 182 7.81 18.10 21.76
N ILE A 183 8.91 17.35 21.90
CA ILE A 183 9.04 16.00 21.34
C ILE A 183 8.76 15.01 22.46
N SER A 184 7.70 14.21 22.27
CA SER A 184 7.28 13.14 23.17
C SER A 184 7.15 11.82 22.41
N GLN A 185 7.30 10.71 23.14
CA GLN A 185 7.01 9.39 22.59
C GLN A 185 5.52 9.26 22.28
N ASN A 186 5.18 8.59 21.19
CA ASN A 186 3.79 8.31 20.81
C ASN A 186 3.40 6.89 21.24
N VAL A 187 3.07 6.75 22.52
CA VAL A 187 2.67 5.47 23.14
C VAL A 187 1.39 4.91 22.52
N ASP A 188 0.43 5.77 22.16
CA ASP A 188 -0.87 5.35 21.64
C ASP A 188 -0.76 4.66 20.28
N SER A 189 0.06 5.20 19.36
CA SER A 189 0.27 4.57 18.07
C SER A 189 0.94 3.20 18.21
N ALA A 190 1.99 3.08 19.02
CA ALA A 190 2.66 1.80 19.24
C ALA A 190 1.74 0.76 19.90
N TYR A 191 0.96 1.18 20.91
CA TYR A 191 -0.04 0.34 21.55
C TYR A 191 -1.11 -0.14 20.54
N SER A 192 -1.59 0.74 19.65
CA SER A 192 -2.61 0.42 18.66
C SER A 192 -2.14 -0.65 17.67
N GLU A 193 -0.89 -0.57 17.19
CA GLU A 193 -0.32 -1.57 16.28
C GLU A 193 -0.18 -2.94 16.97
N ILE A 194 0.28 -2.96 18.23
CA ILE A 194 0.37 -4.18 19.03
C ILE A 194 -1.02 -4.79 19.26
N LYS A 195 -2.03 -3.95 19.53
CA LYS A 195 -3.42 -4.40 19.67
C LYS A 195 -3.94 -5.02 18.38
N ALA A 196 -3.68 -4.38 17.23
CA ALA A 196 -4.10 -4.92 15.93
C ALA A 196 -3.47 -6.30 15.66
N PHE A 197 -2.18 -6.49 16.00
CA PHE A 197 -1.53 -7.79 15.93
C PHE A 197 -2.22 -8.84 16.80
N VAL A 198 -2.52 -8.51 18.07
CA VAL A 198 -3.21 -9.41 19.01
C VAL A 198 -4.60 -9.78 18.51
N ASP A 199 -5.36 -8.81 18.01
CA ASP A 199 -6.69 -9.03 17.45
C ASP A 199 -6.63 -9.98 16.23
N GLN A 200 -5.67 -9.77 15.33
CA GLN A 200 -5.50 -10.60 14.14
C GLN A 200 -5.07 -12.03 14.49
N TYR A 201 -4.16 -12.19 15.46
CA TYR A 201 -3.79 -13.51 15.98
C TYR A 201 -5.02 -14.22 16.57
N ASN A 202 -5.80 -13.55 17.41
CA ASN A 202 -6.99 -14.13 18.03
C ASN A 202 -8.03 -14.55 16.98
N SER A 203 -8.25 -13.72 15.95
CA SER A 203 -9.13 -14.05 14.84
C SER A 203 -8.72 -15.33 14.09
N VAL A 204 -7.41 -15.52 13.84
CA VAL A 204 -6.89 -16.74 13.22
C VAL A 204 -7.09 -17.96 14.13
N MET A 205 -6.84 -17.81 15.43
CA MET A 205 -7.05 -18.88 16.41
C MET A 205 -8.52 -19.29 16.50
N ASP A 206 -9.45 -18.32 16.46
CA ASP A 206 -10.89 -18.55 16.42
C ASP A 206 -11.34 -19.27 15.15
N LEU A 207 -10.79 -18.87 13.99
CA LEU A 207 -11.09 -19.54 12.72
C LEU A 207 -10.65 -21.01 12.79
N ILE A 208 -9.43 -21.29 13.24
CA ILE A 208 -8.93 -22.67 13.35
C ILE A 208 -9.78 -23.45 14.37
N ALA A 209 -10.08 -22.86 15.54
CA ALA A 209 -10.90 -23.51 16.55
C ALA A 209 -12.30 -23.85 16.01
N THR A 210 -12.95 -22.93 15.32
CA THR A 210 -14.27 -23.13 14.71
C THR A 210 -14.24 -24.24 13.66
N GLN A 211 -13.22 -24.26 12.80
CA GLN A 211 -13.14 -25.27 11.74
C GLN A 211 -12.73 -26.66 12.24
N THR A 212 -12.09 -26.75 13.41
CA THR A 212 -11.60 -28.02 13.98
C THR A 212 -12.43 -28.53 15.16
N ALA A 213 -13.47 -27.79 15.57
CA ALA A 213 -14.34 -28.12 16.69
C ALA A 213 -15.51 -29.03 16.30
N TYR A 214 -15.92 -29.84 17.27
CA TYR A 214 -17.11 -30.66 17.20
C TYR A 214 -18.17 -30.07 18.12
N ASP A 215 -19.28 -29.60 17.53
CA ASP A 215 -20.45 -29.17 18.27
C ASP A 215 -21.22 -30.42 18.74
N LYS A 216 -21.12 -30.72 20.04
CA LYS A 216 -21.77 -31.89 20.64
C LYS A 216 -23.30 -31.80 20.62
N ASP A 217 -23.85 -30.59 20.70
CA ASP A 217 -25.28 -30.36 20.81
C ASP A 217 -25.94 -30.49 19.44
N LYS A 218 -25.31 -29.91 18.41
CA LYS A 218 -25.77 -30.02 17.01
C LYS A 218 -25.32 -31.31 16.34
N LYS A 219 -24.34 -32.03 16.92
CA LYS A 219 -23.65 -33.18 16.32
C LYS A 219 -23.03 -32.85 14.96
N ILE A 220 -22.53 -31.63 14.82
CA ILE A 220 -21.90 -31.13 13.58
C ILE A 220 -20.41 -30.97 13.86
N ALA A 221 -19.61 -31.57 12.98
CA ALA A 221 -18.16 -31.36 12.94
C ALA A 221 -17.83 -30.16 12.06
N GLY A 222 -16.87 -29.34 12.47
CA GLY A 222 -16.24 -28.37 11.58
C GLY A 222 -15.56 -29.06 10.39
N SER A 223 -15.36 -28.34 9.30
CA SER A 223 -14.86 -28.91 8.04
C SER A 223 -13.46 -29.53 8.15
N LEU A 224 -12.67 -29.07 9.13
CA LEU A 224 -11.30 -29.52 9.42
C LEU A 224 -11.23 -30.32 10.73
N GLN A 225 -12.35 -30.84 11.23
CA GLN A 225 -12.37 -31.75 12.37
C GLN A 225 -11.43 -32.94 12.10
N GLY A 226 -10.46 -33.16 12.98
CA GLY A 226 -9.50 -34.25 12.81
C GLY A 226 -8.33 -33.93 11.88
N ASP A 227 -8.32 -32.77 11.20
CA ASP A 227 -7.20 -32.34 10.35
C ASP A 227 -5.91 -32.10 11.17
N GLY A 228 -4.83 -32.79 10.78
CA GLY A 228 -3.54 -32.71 11.46
C GLY A 228 -2.75 -31.44 11.15
N ALA A 229 -2.91 -30.89 9.94
CA ALA A 229 -2.21 -29.68 9.53
C ALA A 229 -2.77 -28.46 10.28
N ALA A 230 -4.09 -28.32 10.38
CA ALA A 230 -4.76 -27.27 11.14
C ALA A 230 -4.32 -27.26 12.61
N ARG A 231 -4.28 -28.45 13.26
CA ARG A 231 -3.76 -28.59 14.63
C ARG A 231 -2.29 -28.19 14.77
N THR A 232 -1.46 -28.59 13.81
CA THR A 232 -0.02 -28.27 13.81
C THR A 232 0.19 -26.76 13.66
N ILE A 233 -0.63 -26.10 12.83
CA ILE A 233 -0.59 -24.65 12.65
C ILE A 233 -0.96 -23.95 13.95
N GLN A 234 -2.09 -24.32 14.56
CA GLN A 234 -2.53 -23.76 15.85
C GLN A 234 -1.45 -23.89 16.93
N GLN A 235 -0.83 -25.07 17.06
CA GLN A 235 0.23 -25.32 18.03
C GLN A 235 1.50 -24.50 17.74
N SER A 236 1.85 -24.31 16.47
CA SER A 236 3.01 -23.52 16.08
C SER A 236 2.79 -22.04 16.34
N LEU A 237 1.64 -21.48 15.95
CA LEU A 237 1.28 -20.09 16.25
C LEU A 237 1.29 -19.83 17.76
N ARG A 238 0.71 -20.73 18.55
CA ARG A 238 0.74 -20.66 20.02
C ARG A 238 2.17 -20.73 20.58
N ARG A 239 3.02 -21.59 20.04
CA ARG A 239 4.42 -21.69 20.50
C ARG A 239 5.16 -20.37 20.26
N LEU A 240 4.96 -19.76 19.10
CA LEU A 240 5.60 -18.49 18.75
C LEU A 240 5.27 -17.36 19.75
N THR A 241 4.06 -17.33 20.30
CA THR A 241 3.67 -16.30 21.28
C THR A 241 4.21 -16.55 22.69
N MET A 242 4.68 -17.77 22.99
CA MET A 242 5.21 -18.17 24.29
C MET A 242 6.74 -18.25 24.34
N THR A 243 7.41 -18.05 23.20
CA THR A 243 8.88 -18.18 23.13
C THR A 243 9.53 -16.86 23.52
N ALA A 244 10.61 -16.91 24.29
CA ALA A 244 11.47 -15.76 24.51
C ALA A 244 12.24 -15.40 23.22
N VAL A 245 12.70 -14.16 23.17
CA VAL A 245 13.53 -13.57 22.11
C VAL A 245 14.97 -13.69 22.58
N ASP A 246 15.76 -14.47 21.84
CA ASP A 246 17.12 -14.82 22.23
C ASP A 246 18.01 -13.57 22.16
N GLY A 247 18.90 -13.42 23.14
CA GLY A 247 19.83 -12.27 23.17
C GLY A 247 19.25 -10.98 23.77
N LEU A 248 17.98 -10.97 24.19
CA LEU A 248 17.41 -9.87 24.97
C LEU A 248 17.69 -10.01 26.48
N PRO A 249 17.81 -8.89 27.22
CA PRO A 249 17.98 -8.92 28.66
C PRO A 249 16.77 -9.54 29.37
N GLN A 250 17.00 -10.21 30.50
CA GLN A 250 15.90 -10.72 31.33
C GLN A 250 14.97 -9.58 31.76
N GLY A 251 13.68 -9.79 31.58
CA GLY A 251 12.70 -8.71 31.62
C GLY A 251 12.00 -8.68 30.28
N PRO A 252 12.10 -7.62 29.46
CA PRO A 252 11.39 -7.47 28.18
C PRO A 252 11.98 -8.36 27.07
N ASP A 253 11.94 -9.67 27.26
CA ASP A 253 12.43 -10.69 26.34
C ASP A 253 11.30 -11.48 25.65
N SER A 254 10.04 -11.20 25.99
CA SER A 254 8.91 -12.02 25.57
C SER A 254 7.60 -11.23 25.59
N LEU A 255 6.58 -11.73 24.87
CA LEU A 255 5.24 -11.15 24.92
C LEU A 255 4.70 -11.08 26.35
N LEU A 256 4.91 -12.13 27.15
CA LEU A 256 4.49 -12.18 28.54
C LEU A 256 5.14 -11.07 29.37
N ALA A 257 6.44 -10.85 29.16
CA ALA A 257 7.17 -9.83 29.88
C ALA A 257 6.67 -8.41 29.58
N ILE A 258 6.23 -8.15 28.35
CA ILE A 258 5.65 -6.86 27.96
C ILE A 258 4.14 -6.75 28.24
N GLY A 259 3.55 -7.74 28.92
CA GLY A 259 2.15 -7.71 29.34
C GLY A 259 1.16 -8.35 28.37
N ILE A 260 1.62 -9.11 27.39
CA ILE A 260 0.78 -9.82 26.42
C ILE A 260 0.83 -11.32 26.75
N SER A 261 -0.30 -11.91 27.14
CA SER A 261 -0.33 -13.30 27.61
C SER A 261 -1.61 -14.01 27.22
N THR A 262 -1.66 -15.33 27.40
CA THR A 262 -2.91 -16.09 27.28
C THR A 262 -3.81 -16.00 28.52
N GLY A 263 -3.56 -15.05 29.43
CA GLY A 263 -4.13 -14.98 30.78
C GLY A 263 -3.18 -15.55 31.85
N ALA A 264 -3.62 -15.51 33.11
CA ALA A 264 -2.78 -15.93 34.24
C ALA A 264 -2.34 -17.41 34.15
N ALA A 265 -1.14 -17.73 34.65
CA ALA A 265 -0.64 -19.10 34.68
C ALA A 265 -1.65 -20.04 35.38
N GLY A 266 -2.07 -21.10 34.68
CA GLY A 266 -3.08 -22.06 35.17
C GLY A 266 -4.55 -21.61 35.04
N GLN A 267 -4.82 -20.35 34.69
CA GLN A 267 -6.17 -19.81 34.42
C GLN A 267 -6.32 -19.23 33.01
N GLY A 268 -5.24 -19.27 32.22
CA GLY A 268 -5.25 -18.80 30.85
C GLY A 268 -6.21 -19.59 29.98
N ASP A 269 -6.65 -18.98 28.89
CA ASP A 269 -7.45 -19.65 27.89
C ASP A 269 -6.55 -20.59 27.09
N TRP A 270 -6.12 -21.68 27.72
CA TRP A 270 -5.22 -22.66 27.13
C TRP A 270 -5.88 -23.44 25.99
N LYS A 271 -7.21 -23.39 25.89
CA LYS A 271 -7.98 -24.09 24.86
C LYS A 271 -8.04 -23.27 23.57
N SER A 272 -8.38 -21.98 23.65
CA SER A 272 -8.37 -21.09 22.48
C SER A 272 -6.97 -20.54 22.18
N ALA A 273 -6.12 -20.48 23.19
CA ALA A 273 -4.82 -19.80 23.21
C ALA A 273 -4.88 -18.34 22.74
N HIS A 274 -5.98 -17.65 23.02
CA HIS A 274 -6.15 -16.22 22.82
C HIS A 274 -5.15 -15.40 23.62
N LEU A 275 -4.63 -14.35 23.02
CA LEU A 275 -3.82 -13.33 23.68
C LEU A 275 -4.70 -12.23 24.27
N LYS A 276 -4.27 -11.73 25.43
CA LYS A 276 -4.82 -10.59 26.17
C LYS A 276 -3.69 -9.63 26.50
N ILE A 277 -4.00 -8.34 26.44
CA ILE A 277 -3.08 -7.26 26.75
C ILE A 277 -3.37 -6.75 28.16
N ASP A 278 -2.33 -6.64 28.99
CA ASP A 278 -2.34 -5.82 30.19
C ASP A 278 -2.05 -4.37 29.78
N ASP A 279 -3.13 -3.58 29.64
CA ASP A 279 -3.06 -2.22 29.14
C ASP A 279 -2.15 -1.32 29.98
N THR A 280 -2.19 -1.47 31.30
CA THR A 280 -1.39 -0.67 32.21
C THR A 280 0.08 -1.00 32.05
N LYS A 281 0.43 -2.30 32.08
CA LYS A 281 1.82 -2.74 31.99
C LYS A 281 2.45 -2.42 30.63
N LEU A 282 1.73 -2.67 29.53
CA LEU A 282 2.24 -2.41 28.18
C LEU A 282 2.44 -0.91 27.95
N ARG A 283 1.48 -0.07 28.35
CA ARG A 283 1.58 1.39 28.18
C ARG A 283 2.71 1.98 29.03
N GLN A 284 2.92 1.47 30.24
CA GLN A 284 4.04 1.87 31.08
C GLN A 284 5.37 1.55 30.41
N LEU A 285 5.55 0.31 29.92
CA LEU A 285 6.79 -0.09 29.23
C LEU A 285 7.03 0.70 27.94
N LEU A 286 5.97 0.98 27.16
CA LEU A 286 6.07 1.82 25.97
C LEU A 286 6.47 3.27 26.27
N ALA A 287 6.19 3.78 27.47
CA ALA A 287 6.56 5.13 27.90
C ALA A 287 7.97 5.19 28.52
N GLU A 288 8.39 4.13 29.21
CA GLU A 288 9.67 4.05 29.91
C GLU A 288 10.80 3.57 28.98
N ASP A 289 10.56 2.52 28.19
CA ASP A 289 11.55 1.89 27.32
C ASP A 289 10.90 1.33 26.04
N PRO A 290 10.52 2.20 25.08
CA PRO A 290 9.92 1.77 23.82
C PRO A 290 10.86 0.91 22.98
N ASP A 291 12.18 1.09 23.11
CA ASP A 291 13.18 0.33 22.36
C ASP A 291 13.20 -1.13 22.80
N ALA A 292 13.04 -1.40 24.10
CA ALA A 292 12.89 -2.77 24.60
C ALA A 292 11.65 -3.46 24.03
N VAL A 293 10.50 -2.77 24.00
CA VAL A 293 9.27 -3.32 23.40
C VAL A 293 9.48 -3.56 21.90
N ALA A 294 10.09 -2.61 21.19
CA ALA A 294 10.38 -2.74 19.77
C ALA A 294 11.26 -3.96 19.47
N LYS A 295 12.31 -4.21 20.28
CA LYS A 295 13.20 -5.36 20.11
C LYS A 295 12.47 -6.70 20.30
N VAL A 296 11.50 -6.81 21.21
CA VAL A 296 10.71 -8.04 21.34
C VAL A 296 10.02 -8.42 20.03
N PHE A 297 9.52 -7.45 19.28
CA PHE A 297 8.87 -7.72 17.99
C PHE A 297 9.86 -7.80 16.82
N SER A 298 10.84 -6.90 16.77
CA SER A 298 11.63 -6.60 15.57
C SER A 298 13.11 -7.00 15.65
N ASP A 299 13.54 -7.68 16.73
CA ASP A 299 14.88 -8.26 16.76
C ASP A 299 15.13 -9.11 15.51
N LYS A 300 16.26 -8.85 14.86
CA LYS A 300 16.55 -9.29 13.48
C LYS A 300 16.47 -10.80 13.32
N ASP A 301 16.92 -11.54 14.33
CA ASP A 301 17.10 -12.99 14.24
C ASP A 301 16.03 -13.74 15.04
N SER A 302 15.51 -13.13 16.11
CA SER A 302 14.68 -13.83 17.07
C SER A 302 13.40 -13.12 17.47
N GLY A 303 13.14 -11.93 16.91
CA GLY A 303 11.95 -11.12 17.16
C GLY A 303 10.66 -11.87 16.83
N ILE A 304 9.61 -11.61 17.62
CA ILE A 304 8.33 -12.30 17.46
C ILE A 304 7.74 -12.06 16.08
N ALA A 305 7.75 -10.82 15.57
CA ALA A 305 7.21 -10.52 14.24
C ALA A 305 8.01 -11.24 13.13
N VAL A 306 9.34 -11.28 13.25
CA VAL A 306 10.22 -11.98 12.30
C VAL A 306 9.96 -13.48 12.29
N LYS A 307 9.79 -14.10 13.47
CA LYS A 307 9.44 -15.52 13.59
C LYS A 307 8.06 -15.82 12.99
N PHE A 308 7.08 -14.95 13.21
CA PHE A 308 5.75 -15.05 12.60
C PHE A 308 5.84 -14.91 11.07
N GLU A 309 6.54 -13.91 10.56
CA GLU A 309 6.71 -13.69 9.12
C GLU A 309 7.37 -14.89 8.45
N SER A 310 8.44 -15.43 9.05
CA SER A 310 9.13 -16.61 8.53
C SER A 310 8.21 -17.84 8.49
N TYR A 311 7.49 -18.10 9.59
CA TYR A 311 6.59 -19.24 9.68
C TYR A 311 5.39 -19.12 8.73
N LEU A 312 4.75 -17.95 8.70
CA LEU A 312 3.61 -17.69 7.81
C LEU A 312 4.04 -17.66 6.35
N GLY A 313 5.24 -17.14 6.06
CA GLY A 313 5.86 -17.16 4.75
C GLY A 313 5.95 -18.58 4.21
N GLU A 314 6.56 -19.51 4.94
CA GLU A 314 6.62 -20.92 4.54
C GLU A 314 5.26 -21.60 4.48
N LEU A 315 4.35 -21.26 5.40
CA LEU A 315 3.01 -21.84 5.45
C LEU A 315 2.18 -21.47 4.21
N THR A 316 2.30 -20.22 3.75
CA THR A 316 1.48 -19.61 2.69
C THR A 316 2.21 -19.49 1.34
N ARG A 317 3.45 -20.02 1.25
CA ARG A 317 4.32 -19.90 0.07
C ARG A 317 3.73 -20.55 -1.18
N GLY A 318 2.94 -19.81 -1.95
CA GLY A 318 2.47 -20.20 -3.29
C GLY A 318 2.18 -21.70 -3.44
N VAL A 319 2.79 -22.36 -4.42
CA VAL A 319 2.58 -23.80 -4.71
C VAL A 319 3.29 -24.74 -3.73
N THR A 320 4.31 -24.26 -3.02
CA THR A 320 5.23 -25.11 -2.24
C THR A 320 5.01 -25.04 -0.72
N GLY A 321 4.17 -24.12 -0.27
CA GLY A 321 3.83 -23.96 1.13
C GLY A 321 2.95 -25.11 1.62
N THR A 322 2.99 -25.35 2.93
CA THR A 322 2.28 -26.47 3.57
C THR A 322 0.78 -26.44 3.30
N LEU A 323 0.15 -25.26 3.23
CA LEU A 323 -1.28 -25.14 2.92
C LEU A 323 -1.60 -25.57 1.48
N ALA A 324 -0.81 -25.11 0.50
CA ALA A 324 -1.01 -25.47 -0.89
C ALA A 324 -0.78 -26.97 -1.13
N GLN A 325 0.23 -27.55 -0.46
CA GLN A 325 0.47 -28.99 -0.53
C GLN A 325 -0.68 -29.78 0.08
N SER A 326 -1.26 -29.33 1.20
CA SER A 326 -2.44 -29.95 1.81
C SER A 326 -3.65 -29.90 0.86
N GLN A 327 -3.93 -28.74 0.25
CA GLN A 327 -4.99 -28.58 -0.75
C GLN A 327 -4.80 -29.49 -1.96
N LYS A 328 -3.55 -29.62 -2.44
CA LYS A 328 -3.21 -30.52 -3.54
C LYS A 328 -3.51 -31.97 -3.19
N ILE A 329 -3.10 -32.43 -2.00
CA ILE A 329 -3.36 -33.79 -1.52
C ILE A 329 -4.87 -34.06 -1.47
N MET A 330 -5.64 -33.12 -0.91
CA MET A 330 -7.11 -33.24 -0.87
C MET A 330 -7.72 -33.29 -2.26
N THR A 331 -7.24 -32.46 -3.19
CA THR A 331 -7.70 -32.46 -4.60
C THR A 331 -7.40 -33.78 -5.30
N ASP A 332 -6.22 -34.36 -5.06
CA ASP A 332 -5.84 -35.64 -5.64
C ASP A 332 -6.67 -36.80 -5.03
N GLN A 333 -7.01 -36.72 -3.74
CA GLN A 333 -7.93 -37.65 -3.09
C GLN A 333 -9.33 -37.59 -3.69
N ILE A 334 -9.87 -36.39 -3.91
CA ILE A 334 -11.19 -36.18 -4.56
C ILE A 334 -11.17 -36.86 -5.93
N LYS A 335 -10.17 -36.59 -6.77
CA LYS A 335 -10.03 -37.23 -8.09
C LYS A 335 -9.97 -38.76 -8.01
N SER A 336 -9.29 -39.31 -7.00
CA SER A 336 -9.23 -40.76 -6.81
C SER A 336 -10.58 -41.34 -6.40
N VAL A 337 -11.36 -40.63 -5.58
CA VAL A 337 -12.70 -41.03 -5.17
C VAL A 337 -13.66 -40.98 -6.37
N ASP A 338 -13.61 -39.92 -7.17
CA ASP A 338 -14.44 -39.77 -8.38
C ASP A 338 -14.23 -40.94 -9.36
N ARG A 339 -12.97 -41.35 -9.56
CA ARG A 339 -12.66 -42.53 -10.40
C ARG A 339 -13.28 -43.80 -9.84
N ARG A 340 -13.25 -44.01 -8.51
CA ARG A 340 -13.84 -45.18 -7.86
C ARG A 340 -15.37 -45.17 -7.98
N ILE A 341 -16.01 -44.00 -7.86
CA ILE A 341 -17.44 -43.85 -8.06
C ILE A 341 -17.80 -44.27 -9.49
N ALA A 342 -17.10 -43.73 -10.50
CA ALA A 342 -17.33 -44.07 -11.90
C ALA A 342 -17.15 -45.57 -12.19
N ASP A 343 -16.16 -46.23 -11.56
CA ASP A 343 -15.97 -47.68 -11.66
C ASP A 343 -17.12 -48.49 -11.06
N VAL A 344 -17.64 -48.05 -9.91
CA VAL A 344 -18.78 -48.70 -9.25
C VAL A 344 -20.05 -48.52 -10.07
N GLU A 345 -20.31 -47.33 -10.59
CA GLU A 345 -21.45 -47.04 -11.47
C GLU A 345 -21.42 -47.94 -12.70
N ARG A 346 -20.28 -48.03 -13.40
CA ARG A 346 -20.10 -48.95 -14.54
C ARG A 346 -20.41 -50.41 -14.20
N ARG A 347 -20.05 -50.85 -12.99
CA ARG A 347 -20.35 -52.23 -12.53
C ARG A 347 -21.83 -52.42 -12.24
N LEU A 348 -22.49 -51.43 -11.66
CA LEU A 348 -23.93 -51.46 -11.39
C LEU A 348 -24.71 -51.51 -12.70
N ASP A 349 -24.31 -50.75 -13.71
CA ASP A 349 -24.94 -50.75 -15.03
C ASP A 349 -24.83 -52.13 -15.71
N LYS A 350 -23.62 -52.72 -15.72
CA LYS A 350 -23.44 -54.09 -16.24
C LYS A 350 -24.25 -55.13 -15.49
N ARG A 351 -24.39 -54.98 -14.17
CA ARG A 351 -25.24 -55.88 -13.36
C ARG A 351 -26.71 -55.71 -13.70
N ARG A 352 -27.17 -54.47 -13.87
CA ARG A 352 -28.53 -54.14 -14.30
C ARG A 352 -28.83 -54.76 -15.66
N GLU A 353 -27.95 -54.58 -16.65
CA GLU A 353 -28.10 -55.15 -17.98
C GLU A 353 -28.19 -56.69 -17.94
N ARG A 354 -27.32 -57.34 -17.16
CA ARG A 354 -27.37 -58.79 -16.96
C ARG A 354 -28.69 -59.26 -16.33
N LEU A 355 -29.18 -58.54 -15.31
CA LEU A 355 -30.46 -58.87 -14.67
C LEU A 355 -31.63 -58.70 -15.64
N ILE A 356 -31.63 -57.64 -16.46
CA ILE A 356 -32.63 -57.44 -17.51
C ILE A 356 -32.60 -58.61 -18.49
N GLN A 357 -31.42 -59.00 -18.98
CA GLN A 357 -31.27 -60.15 -19.88
C GLN A 357 -31.79 -61.45 -19.23
N GLN A 358 -31.41 -61.74 -17.97
CA GLN A 358 -31.88 -62.91 -17.24
C GLN A 358 -33.41 -62.92 -17.08
N PHE A 359 -34.00 -61.77 -16.76
CA PHE A 359 -35.45 -61.62 -16.64
C PHE A 359 -36.16 -61.84 -17.98
N THR A 360 -35.69 -61.23 -19.07
CA THR A 360 -36.25 -61.44 -20.41
C THR A 360 -36.15 -62.91 -20.86
N GLN A 361 -35.06 -63.61 -20.55
CA GLN A 361 -34.93 -65.04 -20.86
C GLN A 361 -35.88 -65.90 -20.02
N MET A 362 -36.07 -65.54 -18.74
CA MET A 362 -37.04 -66.20 -17.86
C MET A 362 -38.47 -66.01 -18.37
N GLU A 363 -38.85 -64.82 -18.82
CA GLU A 363 -40.16 -64.56 -19.44
C GLU A 363 -40.38 -65.39 -20.71
N LYS A 364 -39.36 -65.50 -21.57
CA LYS A 364 -39.42 -66.36 -22.77
C LYS A 364 -39.58 -67.83 -22.40
N ALA A 365 -38.85 -68.31 -21.41
CA ALA A 365 -38.97 -69.68 -20.93
C ALA A 365 -40.37 -69.95 -20.35
N LEU A 366 -40.90 -69.05 -19.52
CA LEU A 366 -42.25 -69.14 -18.99
C LEU A 366 -43.31 -69.12 -20.09
N SER A 367 -43.18 -68.24 -21.08
CA SER A 367 -44.08 -68.20 -22.24
C SER A 367 -44.05 -69.51 -23.04
N SER A 368 -42.86 -70.07 -23.27
CA SER A 368 -42.71 -71.37 -23.93
C SER A 368 -43.30 -72.52 -23.11
N MET A 369 -43.11 -72.52 -21.78
CA MET A 369 -43.73 -73.51 -20.90
C MET A 369 -45.26 -73.40 -20.88
N GLN A 370 -45.81 -72.18 -20.89
CA GLN A 370 -47.26 -71.96 -21.00
C GLN A 370 -47.79 -72.44 -22.36
N GLN A 371 -47.08 -72.18 -23.45
CA GLN A 371 -47.43 -72.71 -24.78
C GLN A 371 -47.37 -74.24 -24.81
N GLN A 372 -46.35 -74.86 -24.20
CA GLN A 372 -46.26 -76.31 -24.06
C GLN A 372 -47.40 -76.87 -23.20
N GLN A 373 -47.74 -76.22 -22.09
CA GLN A 373 -48.86 -76.62 -21.24
C GLN A 373 -50.19 -76.54 -22.00
N ALA A 374 -50.42 -75.47 -22.76
CA ALA A 374 -51.61 -75.32 -23.60
C ALA A 374 -51.67 -76.39 -24.70
N TRP A 375 -50.53 -76.69 -25.35
CA TRP A 375 -50.43 -77.75 -26.36
C TRP A 375 -50.71 -79.14 -25.77
N MET A 376 -50.11 -79.46 -24.61
CA MET A 376 -50.36 -80.73 -23.91
C MET A 376 -51.83 -80.86 -23.51
N ASN A 377 -52.45 -79.81 -22.98
CA ASN A 377 -53.86 -79.81 -22.63
C ASN A 377 -54.75 -80.05 -23.85
N ALA A 378 -54.45 -79.40 -24.99
CA ALA A 378 -55.17 -79.63 -26.25
C ALA A 378 -55.04 -81.08 -26.74
N GLN A 379 -53.86 -81.69 -26.58
CA GLN A 379 -53.61 -83.08 -26.93
C GLN A 379 -54.32 -84.06 -26.00
N PHE A 380 -54.40 -83.79 -24.70
CA PHE A 380 -55.17 -84.61 -23.77
C PHE A 380 -56.68 -84.52 -24.03
N SER A 381 -57.20 -83.34 -24.36
CA SER A 381 -58.61 -83.18 -24.74
C SER A 381 -58.96 -83.89 -26.06
N SER A 382 -58.03 -83.97 -27.02
CA SER A 382 -58.26 -84.69 -28.28
C SER A 382 -58.17 -86.21 -28.15
N MET A 383 -57.56 -86.74 -27.08
CA MET A 383 -57.48 -88.17 -26.78
C MET A 383 -58.64 -88.69 -25.90
N GLN A 384 -59.51 -87.82 -25.39
CA GLN A 384 -60.67 -88.16 -24.55
C GLN A 384 -62.02 -88.09 -25.29
N MET A 385 -62.00 -87.79 -26.59
CA MET A 385 -63.09 -88.10 -27.54
C MET A 385 -62.68 -89.31 -28.38
#